data_AF-A0A9P6VBH9-F1
#
_entry.id   AF-A0A9P6VBH9-F1
#
_cell.length_a   1.000
_cell.length_b   1.000
_cell.length_c   1.000
_cell.angle_alpha   90.00
_cell.angle_beta   90.00
_cell.angle_gamma   90.00
#
_symmetry.space_group_name_H-M   'P 1'
#
loop_
_entity.id
_entity.type
_entity.pdbx_description
1 polymer ?
#
loop_
_entity_poly.entity_id
_entity_poly.type
_entity_poly.pdbx_seq_one_letter_code
_entity_poly.pdbx_strand_id
1 'polypeptide(L)'
;MFTDEFRKSVAKYKWINTQHLWHLVRTNPGLTQFDTHKRRLVGLYRVLADYAYSTLRMLKNLKVLDEWDSNTSLHVTNAEVLDELFGPRLESFRVSNLPASLYDFPQPHYDPTTNQFLVTHPNPREFDSIMNFIKVDEMLRQPWACMGLERLTCQIVRVDRLNKEEEPVVAKVMSPGYSSEMTEEETRAVEKFHRCRAQHHEVCDQLASLTRLKHLDLGYENRNPWEYKGGSWHTREDGVQ
;
A
#
# COMPACT_ATOMS: atom_id res chain seq x y z
N MET A 1 23.91 22.25 -18.61
CA MET A 1 22.89 23.13 -17.98
C MET A 1 21.81 23.39 -19.01
N PHE A 2 20.55 23.06 -18.74
CA PHE A 2 19.46 23.36 -19.68
C PHE A 2 19.08 24.84 -19.57
N THR A 3 18.82 25.49 -20.71
CA THR A 3 18.32 26.87 -20.73
C THR A 3 16.88 26.92 -20.20
N ASP A 4 16.46 28.06 -19.66
CA ASP A 4 15.08 28.24 -19.20
C ASP A 4 14.07 28.10 -20.35
N GLU A 5 14.46 28.46 -21.57
CA GLU A 5 13.65 28.22 -22.77
C GLU A 5 13.44 26.74 -23.05
N PHE A 6 14.50 25.92 -22.93
CA PHE A 6 14.39 24.47 -23.06
C PHE A 6 13.44 23.89 -22.02
N ARG A 7 13.57 24.32 -20.75
CA ARG A 7 12.66 23.90 -19.66
C ARG A 7 11.20 24.27 -19.95
N LYS A 8 10.94 25.50 -20.43
CA LYS A 8 9.60 25.96 -20.82
C LYS A 8 9.03 25.19 -22.01
N SER A 9 9.87 24.84 -23.00
CA SER A 9 9.46 24.06 -24.17
C SER A 9 9.07 22.64 -23.78
N VAL A 10 9.92 21.97 -22.97
CA VAL A 10 9.61 20.64 -22.41
C VAL A 10 8.32 20.71 -21.59
N ALA A 11 8.17 21.72 -20.73
CA ALA A 11 6.97 21.96 -19.96
C ALA A 11 5.70 22.02 -20.83
N LYS A 12 5.71 22.88 -21.86
CA LYS A 12 4.59 23.03 -22.78
C LYS A 12 4.24 21.72 -23.50
N TYR A 13 5.25 21.00 -23.99
CA TYR A 13 5.05 19.72 -24.67
C TYR A 13 4.41 18.68 -23.75
N LYS A 14 4.88 18.59 -22.50
CA LYS A 14 4.31 17.66 -21.53
C LYS A 14 2.84 17.96 -21.21
N TRP A 15 2.50 19.25 -21.07
CA TRP A 15 1.13 19.67 -20.79
C TRP A 15 0.18 19.28 -21.93
N ILE A 16 0.60 19.50 -23.18
CA ILE A 16 -0.18 19.13 -24.37
C ILE A 16 -0.44 17.61 -24.42
N ASN A 17 0.60 16.80 -24.16
CA ASN A 17 0.44 15.35 -24.12
C ASN A 17 -0.52 14.89 -23.02
N THR A 18 -0.45 15.52 -21.84
CA THR A 18 -1.40 15.27 -20.74
C THR A 18 -2.83 15.57 -21.16
N GLN A 19 -3.08 16.71 -21.80
CA GLN A 19 -4.41 17.06 -22.28
C GLN A 19 -4.93 16.05 -23.32
N HIS A 20 -4.10 15.66 -24.28
CA HIS A 20 -4.47 14.68 -25.29
C HIS A 20 -4.76 13.30 -24.71
N LEU A 21 -3.93 12.82 -23.80
CA LEU A 21 -4.18 11.55 -23.11
C LEU A 21 -5.52 11.58 -22.39
N TRP A 22 -5.77 12.60 -21.59
CA TRP A 22 -7.00 12.69 -20.82
C TRP A 22 -8.25 12.90 -21.67
N HIS A 23 -8.12 13.63 -22.77
CA HIS A 23 -9.19 13.75 -23.74
C HIS A 23 -9.49 12.38 -24.38
N LEU A 24 -8.46 11.63 -24.76
CA LEU A 24 -8.60 10.27 -25.28
C LEU A 24 -9.30 9.37 -24.25
N VAL A 25 -8.83 9.35 -23.00
CA VAL A 25 -9.48 8.57 -21.93
C VAL A 25 -10.95 8.92 -21.81
N ARG A 26 -11.28 10.21 -21.68
CA ARG A 26 -12.66 10.70 -21.52
C ARG A 26 -13.59 10.36 -22.69
N THR A 27 -13.05 10.33 -23.90
CA THR A 27 -13.83 10.08 -25.13
C THR A 27 -13.99 8.59 -25.46
N ASN A 28 -13.40 7.70 -24.67
CA ASN A 28 -13.47 6.25 -24.86
C ASN A 28 -14.27 5.56 -23.73
N PRO A 29 -15.63 5.61 -23.73
CA PRO A 29 -16.44 4.98 -22.68
C PRO A 29 -16.34 3.44 -22.68
N GLY A 30 -15.85 2.84 -23.76
CA GLY A 30 -15.54 1.42 -23.87
C GLY A 30 -14.20 1.01 -23.25
N LEU A 31 -13.43 1.94 -22.67
CA LEU A 31 -12.13 1.64 -22.10
C LEU A 31 -12.27 0.68 -20.90
N THR A 32 -11.69 -0.51 -21.02
CA THR A 32 -11.71 -1.54 -19.97
C THR A 32 -10.42 -1.59 -19.15
N GLN A 33 -9.32 -1.09 -19.69
CA GLN A 33 -8.02 -1.06 -19.05
C GLN A 33 -7.36 0.28 -19.26
N PHE A 34 -6.85 0.87 -18.18
CA PHE A 34 -6.03 2.07 -18.19
C PHE A 34 -4.72 1.77 -17.48
N ASP A 35 -3.64 1.65 -18.25
CA ASP A 35 -2.31 1.23 -17.80
C ASP A 35 -1.28 2.27 -18.23
N THR A 36 -0.56 2.82 -17.24
CA THR A 36 0.55 3.75 -17.46
C THR A 36 1.93 3.20 -17.05
N HIS A 37 2.03 1.92 -16.68
CA HIS A 37 3.20 1.20 -16.15
C HIS A 37 4.36 1.09 -17.14
N LYS A 38 4.07 0.90 -18.44
CA LYS A 38 5.12 0.49 -19.41
C LYS A 38 5.97 1.62 -19.95
N ARG A 39 5.62 2.86 -19.65
CA ARG A 39 6.43 4.02 -19.99
C ARG A 39 6.36 4.89 -18.77
N ARG A 40 7.46 4.97 -17.99
CA ARG A 40 7.66 6.10 -17.06
C ARG A 40 7.09 7.29 -17.80
N LEU A 41 6.04 7.91 -17.27
CA LEU A 41 5.31 9.00 -17.92
C LEU A 41 6.18 10.28 -17.95
N VAL A 42 7.46 10.12 -18.29
CA VAL A 42 8.46 11.14 -18.60
C VAL A 42 7.88 11.93 -19.75
N GLY A 43 7.07 12.93 -19.43
CA GLY A 43 6.24 13.48 -20.48
C GLY A 43 4.89 14.02 -20.04
N LEU A 44 4.38 13.67 -18.86
CA LEU A 44 3.08 14.16 -18.43
C LEU A 44 3.20 15.19 -17.31
N TYR A 45 2.34 16.20 -17.36
CA TYR A 45 2.05 17.11 -16.26
C TYR A 45 1.11 16.48 -15.24
N ARG A 46 1.28 16.92 -14.00
CA ARG A 46 0.32 16.77 -12.91
C ARG A 46 -1.03 17.36 -13.34
N VAL A 47 -2.07 16.53 -13.29
CA VAL A 47 -3.46 16.99 -13.32
C VAL A 47 -4.03 17.08 -11.91
N LEU A 48 -5.07 17.91 -11.77
CA LEU A 48 -5.85 17.99 -10.55
C LEU A 48 -6.59 16.67 -10.31
N ALA A 49 -6.66 16.25 -9.04
CA ALA A 49 -7.33 15.01 -8.64
C ALA A 49 -8.79 14.98 -9.09
N ASP A 50 -9.54 16.07 -8.90
CA ASP A 50 -10.96 16.15 -9.26
C ASP A 50 -11.21 15.93 -10.76
N TYR A 51 -10.31 16.42 -11.62
CA TYR A 51 -10.43 16.22 -13.06
C TYR A 51 -10.16 14.76 -13.44
N ALA A 52 -9.17 14.14 -12.82
CA ALA A 52 -8.88 12.73 -13.01
C ALA A 52 -10.02 11.85 -12.52
N TYR A 53 -10.53 12.08 -11.31
CA TYR A 53 -11.65 11.36 -10.72
C TYR A 53 -12.92 11.50 -11.55
N SER A 54 -13.29 12.72 -11.94
CA SER A 54 -14.47 12.92 -12.79
C SER A 54 -14.34 12.19 -14.13
N THR A 55 -13.14 12.15 -14.72
CA THR A 55 -12.89 11.41 -15.96
C THR A 55 -12.99 9.90 -15.74
N LEU A 56 -12.36 9.35 -14.70
CA LEU A 56 -12.40 7.93 -14.37
C LEU A 56 -13.82 7.46 -14.02
N ARG A 57 -14.62 8.30 -13.34
CA ARG A 57 -16.02 8.00 -12.97
C ARG A 57 -16.92 7.78 -14.20
N MET A 58 -16.56 8.37 -15.35
CA MET A 58 -17.27 8.19 -16.62
C MET A 58 -16.97 6.84 -17.29
N LEU A 59 -15.86 6.18 -16.93
CA LEU A 59 -15.42 4.93 -17.55
C LEU A 59 -16.11 3.72 -16.92
N LYS A 60 -17.40 3.55 -17.22
CA LYS A 60 -18.21 2.50 -16.58
C LYS A 60 -17.73 1.07 -16.86
N ASN A 61 -16.90 0.85 -17.87
CA ASN A 61 -16.38 -0.46 -18.22
C ASN A 61 -14.95 -0.70 -17.72
N LEU A 62 -14.34 0.25 -16.99
CA LEU A 62 -12.98 0.10 -16.50
C LEU A 62 -12.89 -1.01 -15.44
N LYS A 63 -12.00 -1.97 -15.70
CA LYS A 63 -11.75 -3.16 -14.88
C LYS A 63 -10.32 -3.22 -14.37
N VAL A 64 -9.38 -2.63 -15.11
CA VAL A 64 -7.95 -2.64 -14.78
C VAL A 64 -7.47 -1.20 -14.69
N LEU A 65 -6.92 -0.85 -13.53
CA LEU A 65 -6.24 0.42 -13.29
C LEU A 65 -4.82 0.13 -12.82
N ASP A 66 -3.84 0.41 -13.69
CA ASP A 66 -2.42 0.11 -13.44
C ASP A 66 -1.55 1.39 -13.39
N GLU A 67 -0.64 1.40 -12.42
CA GLU A 67 0.43 2.34 -12.13
C GLU A 67 0.14 3.79 -12.52
N TRP A 68 -0.80 4.40 -11.79
CA TRP A 68 -1.09 5.81 -11.89
C TRP A 68 0.06 6.65 -11.28
N ASP A 69 0.68 7.57 -12.04
CA ASP A 69 1.77 8.41 -11.53
C ASP A 69 1.29 9.35 -10.42
N SER A 70 1.83 9.14 -9.21
CA SER A 70 1.60 9.89 -7.97
C SER A 70 2.15 11.32 -8.00
N ASN A 71 2.73 11.78 -9.12
CA ASN A 71 2.94 13.21 -9.34
C ASN A 71 1.63 13.98 -9.39
N THR A 72 0.52 13.30 -9.63
CA THR A 72 -0.80 13.82 -9.33
C THR A 72 -1.05 13.78 -7.82
N SER A 73 -1.71 14.82 -7.26
CA SER A 73 -2.12 14.88 -5.83
C SER A 73 -3.04 13.73 -5.39
N LEU A 74 -3.29 12.83 -6.31
CA LEU A 74 -4.09 11.64 -6.24
C LEU A 74 -3.37 10.65 -5.35
N HIS A 75 -3.50 10.87 -4.04
CA HIS A 75 -3.54 9.77 -3.11
C HIS A 75 -4.83 8.99 -3.43
N VAL A 76 -4.81 8.20 -4.52
CA VAL A 76 -5.86 7.21 -4.85
C VAL A 76 -5.81 6.04 -3.86
N THR A 77 -5.52 6.35 -2.61
CA THR A 77 -5.54 5.43 -1.50
C THR A 77 -6.89 5.50 -0.82
N ASN A 78 -7.63 6.62 -0.91
CA ASN A 78 -8.96 6.73 -0.31
C ASN A 78 -9.92 5.72 -0.96
N ALA A 79 -10.23 4.65 -0.24
CA ALA A 79 -11.13 3.62 -0.74
C ALA A 79 -12.55 4.13 -0.99
N GLU A 80 -13.00 5.21 -0.36
CA GLU A 80 -14.30 5.82 -0.71
C GLU A 80 -14.29 6.28 -2.17
N VAL A 81 -13.17 6.83 -2.63
CA VAL A 81 -13.01 7.26 -4.01
C VAL A 81 -12.89 6.06 -4.93
N LEU A 82 -12.13 5.02 -4.55
CA LEU A 82 -12.06 3.79 -5.34
C LEU A 82 -13.43 3.10 -5.48
N ASP A 83 -14.20 3.05 -4.39
CA ASP A 83 -15.54 2.48 -4.33
C ASP A 83 -16.52 3.29 -5.20
N GLU A 84 -16.47 4.63 -5.12
CA GLU A 84 -17.30 5.49 -5.97
C GLU A 84 -16.94 5.37 -7.45
N LEU A 85 -15.65 5.30 -7.78
CA LEU A 85 -15.17 5.27 -9.16
C LEU A 85 -15.43 3.91 -9.82
N PHE A 86 -15.07 2.84 -9.12
CA PHE A 86 -14.99 1.50 -9.71
C PHE A 86 -16.03 0.55 -9.15
N GLY A 87 -16.38 0.71 -7.87
CA GLY A 87 -17.26 -0.19 -7.13
C GLY A 87 -16.82 -1.64 -7.30
N PRO A 88 -17.76 -2.61 -7.38
CA PRO A 88 -17.39 -4.02 -7.46
C PRO A 88 -16.78 -4.43 -8.81
N ARG A 89 -16.56 -3.51 -9.77
CA ARG A 89 -16.13 -3.87 -11.14
C ARG A 89 -14.61 -3.99 -11.29
N LEU A 90 -13.85 -3.47 -10.33
CA LEU A 90 -12.40 -3.47 -10.42
C LEU A 90 -11.87 -4.89 -10.26
N GLU A 91 -11.13 -5.36 -11.26
CA GLU A 91 -10.51 -6.69 -11.31
C GLU A 91 -9.00 -6.61 -11.03
N SER A 92 -8.33 -5.49 -11.29
CA SER A 92 -6.92 -5.30 -10.98
C SER A 92 -6.65 -3.84 -10.59
N PHE A 93 -5.97 -3.66 -9.46
CA PHE A 93 -5.53 -2.38 -8.94
C PHE A 93 -4.04 -2.45 -8.63
N ARG A 94 -3.24 -1.58 -9.26
CA ARG A 94 -1.79 -1.51 -9.04
C ARG A 94 -1.29 -0.08 -8.86
N VAL A 95 -0.42 0.12 -7.88
CA VAL A 95 0.22 1.39 -7.52
C VAL A 95 1.69 1.12 -7.19
N SER A 96 2.56 1.35 -8.18
CA SER A 96 3.99 0.99 -8.12
C SER A 96 4.91 2.14 -7.71
N ASN A 97 4.42 3.39 -7.64
CA ASN A 97 5.29 4.55 -7.43
C ASN A 97 5.56 4.81 -5.95
N LEU A 98 6.81 4.58 -5.55
CA LEU A 98 7.48 5.32 -4.48
C LEU A 98 7.82 6.70 -5.06
N PRO A 99 7.22 7.83 -4.61
CA PRO A 99 7.75 9.14 -4.96
C PRO A 99 9.25 9.16 -4.72
N ALA A 100 10.02 9.62 -5.71
CA ALA A 100 11.47 9.81 -5.56
C ALA A 100 11.81 10.75 -4.38
N SER A 101 10.84 11.53 -3.90
CA SER A 101 10.91 12.43 -2.75
C SER A 101 10.35 11.84 -1.46
N LEU A 102 10.06 10.53 -1.36
CA LEU A 102 9.60 9.93 -0.10
C LEU A 102 10.59 10.11 1.05
N TYR A 103 11.85 10.45 0.77
CA TYR A 103 12.83 10.85 1.78
C TYR A 103 12.45 12.13 2.55
N ASP A 104 11.56 12.98 2.02
CA ASP A 104 11.22 14.28 2.62
C ASP A 104 9.82 14.33 3.27
N PHE A 105 9.02 13.26 3.19
CA PHE A 105 7.68 13.26 3.80
C PHE A 105 7.73 12.73 5.24
N PRO A 106 7.30 13.53 6.23
CA PRO A 106 7.26 13.11 7.62
C PRO A 106 6.13 12.10 7.82
N GLN A 107 6.52 10.83 7.89
CA GLN A 107 5.71 9.65 8.16
C GLN A 107 4.70 9.25 7.05
N PRO A 108 4.62 7.96 6.70
CA PRO A 108 3.53 7.46 5.88
C PRO A 108 2.21 7.74 6.60
N HIS A 109 1.38 8.60 6.02
CA HIS A 109 0.00 8.75 6.46
C HIS A 109 -0.69 7.40 6.29
N TYR A 110 -0.99 6.76 7.42
CA TYR A 110 -1.78 5.53 7.43
C TYR A 110 -3.15 5.82 6.84
N ASP A 111 -3.39 5.32 5.64
CA ASP A 111 -4.71 5.33 5.06
C ASP A 111 -5.50 4.12 5.59
N PRO A 112 -6.48 4.29 6.49
CA PRO A 112 -7.28 3.18 7.05
C PRO A 112 -8.13 2.48 5.98
N THR A 113 -8.20 3.03 4.77
CA THR A 113 -9.18 2.60 3.78
C THR A 113 -8.74 1.37 2.97
N THR A 114 -7.46 0.96 3.02
CA THR A 114 -6.99 -0.25 2.30
C THR A 114 -7.73 -1.51 2.72
N ASN A 115 -7.91 -1.72 4.04
CA ASN A 115 -8.65 -2.88 4.53
C ASN A 115 -10.13 -2.80 4.11
N GLN A 116 -10.73 -1.60 4.17
CA GLN A 116 -12.09 -1.36 3.71
C GLN A 116 -12.26 -1.75 2.24
N PHE A 117 -11.31 -1.38 1.38
CA PHE A 117 -11.32 -1.76 -0.04
C PHE A 117 -11.42 -3.29 -0.22
N LEU A 118 -10.55 -4.06 0.44
CA LEU A 118 -10.53 -5.53 0.34
C LEU A 118 -11.79 -6.19 0.93
N VAL A 119 -12.47 -5.52 1.86
CA VAL A 119 -13.75 -5.96 2.43
C VAL A 119 -14.93 -5.64 1.53
N THR A 120 -14.93 -4.51 0.80
CA THR A 120 -16.08 -4.11 -0.04
C THR A 120 -15.98 -4.55 -1.50
N HIS A 121 -14.79 -4.93 -1.96
CA HIS A 121 -14.55 -5.29 -3.35
C HIS A 121 -14.31 -6.80 -3.51
N PRO A 122 -15.30 -7.59 -3.94
CA PRO A 122 -15.16 -9.06 -4.04
C PRO A 122 -14.43 -9.55 -5.30
N ASN A 123 -14.36 -8.71 -6.34
CA ASN A 123 -13.89 -9.09 -7.67
C ASN A 123 -12.40 -8.84 -8.00
N PRO A 124 -11.60 -8.06 -7.24
CA PRO A 124 -10.18 -7.92 -7.51
C PRO A 124 -9.47 -9.28 -7.55
N ARG A 125 -8.77 -9.52 -8.64
CA ARG A 125 -7.80 -10.60 -8.82
C ARG A 125 -6.40 -10.13 -8.46
N GLU A 126 -6.13 -8.84 -8.54
CA GLU A 126 -4.83 -8.28 -8.17
C GLU A 126 -5.01 -7.00 -7.37
N PHE A 127 -4.32 -6.94 -6.23
CA PHE A 127 -4.11 -5.75 -5.44
C PHE A 127 -2.61 -5.59 -5.24
N ASP A 128 -1.98 -4.67 -5.97
CA ASP A 128 -0.55 -4.42 -5.91
C ASP A 128 -0.26 -3.00 -5.43
N SER A 129 -0.14 -2.80 -4.13
CA SER A 129 0.08 -1.48 -3.56
C SER A 129 0.93 -1.56 -2.29
N ILE A 130 2.25 -1.62 -2.49
CA ILE A 130 3.23 -1.73 -1.40
C ILE A 130 3.18 -0.53 -0.42
N MET A 131 2.69 0.61 -0.87
CA MET A 131 2.54 1.83 -0.08
C MET A 131 1.30 1.84 0.81
N ASN A 132 0.38 0.92 0.58
CA ASN A 132 -0.84 0.79 1.34
C ASN A 132 -0.64 -0.18 2.50
N PHE A 133 -1.28 0.14 3.62
CA PHE A 133 -1.12 -0.56 4.87
C PHE A 133 -2.44 -1.19 5.31
N ILE A 134 -2.36 -2.42 5.80
CA ILE A 134 -3.46 -3.13 6.43
C ILE A 134 -3.12 -3.23 7.91
N LYS A 135 -3.95 -2.66 8.78
CA LYS A 135 -3.78 -2.85 10.22
C LYS A 135 -4.26 -4.25 10.59
N VAL A 136 -3.44 -4.97 11.36
CA VAL A 136 -3.77 -6.34 11.78
C VAL A 136 -5.13 -6.42 12.46
N ASP A 137 -5.46 -5.51 13.38
CA ASP A 137 -6.75 -5.53 14.08
C ASP A 137 -7.95 -5.31 13.13
N GLU A 138 -7.78 -4.55 12.06
CA GLU A 138 -8.85 -4.30 11.08
C GLU A 138 -9.01 -5.52 10.16
N MET A 139 -7.91 -6.13 9.73
CA MET A 139 -7.89 -7.36 8.95
C MET A 139 -8.58 -8.52 9.67
N LEU A 140 -8.35 -8.64 10.98
CA LEU A 140 -8.88 -9.74 11.79
C LEU A 140 -10.34 -9.55 12.20
N ARG A 141 -10.84 -8.31 12.21
CA ARG A 141 -12.25 -8.01 12.52
C ARG A 141 -13.21 -8.34 11.39
N GLN A 142 -12.75 -8.32 10.14
CA GLN A 142 -13.62 -8.41 8.96
C GLN A 142 -13.04 -9.37 7.93
N PRO A 143 -13.79 -10.40 7.50
CA PRO A 143 -13.35 -11.27 6.43
C PRO A 143 -13.22 -10.47 5.13
N TRP A 144 -12.16 -10.71 4.36
CA TRP A 144 -12.02 -10.10 3.05
C TRP A 144 -13.03 -10.67 2.07
N ALA A 145 -13.62 -9.82 1.24
CA ALA A 145 -14.59 -10.25 0.23
C ALA A 145 -13.89 -10.77 -1.04
N CYS A 146 -12.64 -10.38 -1.28
CA CYS A 146 -11.86 -10.71 -2.47
C CYS A 146 -11.31 -12.15 -2.46
N MET A 147 -12.16 -13.16 -2.27
CA MET A 147 -11.75 -14.58 -2.30
C MET A 147 -11.17 -15.00 -3.67
N GLY A 148 -11.38 -14.19 -4.71
CA GLY A 148 -10.81 -14.35 -6.06
C GLY A 148 -9.38 -13.83 -6.24
N LEU A 149 -8.76 -13.27 -5.19
CA LEU A 149 -7.47 -12.61 -5.28
C LEU A 149 -6.33 -13.58 -5.65
N GLU A 150 -5.57 -13.23 -6.67
CA GLU A 150 -4.43 -13.99 -7.19
C GLU A 150 -3.08 -13.32 -6.87
N ARG A 151 -3.06 -12.00 -6.70
CA ARG A 151 -1.88 -11.22 -6.33
C ARG A 151 -2.23 -10.23 -5.21
N LEU A 152 -1.46 -10.28 -4.12
CA LEU A 152 -1.53 -9.33 -3.02
C LEU A 152 -0.13 -8.77 -2.73
N THR A 153 0.04 -7.47 -2.96
CA THR A 153 1.19 -6.70 -2.50
C THR A 153 0.70 -5.58 -1.59
N CYS A 154 1.06 -5.60 -0.32
CA CYS A 154 0.70 -4.57 0.67
C CYS A 154 1.58 -4.72 1.92
N GLN A 155 1.48 -3.82 2.87
CA GLN A 155 2.13 -3.98 4.17
C GLN A 155 1.11 -4.33 5.26
N ILE A 156 1.42 -5.29 6.14
CA ILE A 156 0.64 -5.53 7.36
C ILE A 156 1.34 -4.85 8.52
N VAL A 157 0.64 -3.92 9.17
CA VAL A 157 1.17 -3.06 10.22
C VAL A 157 0.46 -3.25 11.55
N ARG A 158 1.05 -2.68 12.61
CA ARG A 158 0.55 -2.73 14.00
C ARG A 158 0.45 -4.14 14.58
N VAL A 159 1.25 -5.07 14.07
CA VAL A 159 1.53 -6.32 14.78
C VAL A 159 2.33 -5.98 16.04
N ASP A 160 1.96 -6.56 17.19
CA ASP A 160 2.57 -6.34 18.51
C ASP A 160 3.99 -6.95 18.62
N ARG A 161 4.88 -6.63 17.67
CA ARG A 161 6.24 -7.17 17.61
C ARG A 161 7.05 -6.77 18.84
N LEU A 162 7.87 -7.70 19.32
CA LEU A 162 8.87 -7.41 20.35
C LEU A 162 9.86 -6.39 19.80
N ASN A 163 10.32 -5.48 20.65
CA ASN A 163 11.48 -4.62 20.36
C ASN A 163 12.78 -5.34 20.73
N LYS A 164 13.93 -4.72 20.42
CA LYS A 164 15.26 -5.32 20.63
C LYS A 164 15.56 -5.56 22.11
N GLU A 165 14.95 -4.79 22.99
CA GLU A 165 15.11 -4.89 24.44
C GLU A 165 14.26 -6.03 25.03
N GLU A 166 13.07 -6.26 24.49
CA GLU A 166 12.12 -7.30 24.94
C GLU A 166 12.50 -8.70 24.45
N GLU A 167 13.11 -8.83 23.27
CA GLU A 167 13.55 -10.12 22.71
C GLU A 167 14.41 -10.97 23.68
N PRO A 168 15.50 -10.47 24.27
CA PRO A 168 16.31 -11.25 25.22
C PRO A 168 15.55 -11.56 26.52
N VAL A 169 14.64 -10.68 26.94
CA VAL A 169 13.79 -10.90 28.14
C VAL A 169 12.89 -12.11 27.92
N VAL A 170 12.18 -12.16 26.78
CA VAL A 170 11.31 -13.29 26.43
C VAL A 170 12.11 -14.58 26.27
N ALA A 171 13.28 -14.53 25.61
CA ALA A 171 14.13 -15.70 25.43
C ALA A 171 14.61 -16.30 26.77
N LYS A 172 14.99 -15.45 27.72
CA LYS A 172 15.38 -15.86 29.08
C LYS A 172 14.22 -16.53 29.81
N VAL A 173 13.03 -15.92 29.80
CA VAL A 173 11.85 -16.45 30.52
C VAL A 173 11.35 -17.76 29.90
N MET A 174 11.40 -17.89 28.59
CA MET A 174 10.95 -19.09 27.86
C MET A 174 11.97 -20.24 27.90
N SER A 175 13.14 -20.05 28.50
CA SER A 175 14.17 -21.09 28.58
C SER A 175 13.77 -22.20 29.58
N PRO A 176 14.00 -23.48 29.25
CA PRO A 176 13.74 -24.58 30.17
C PRO A 176 14.48 -24.38 31.51
N GLY A 177 13.75 -24.50 32.63
CA GLY A 177 14.33 -24.35 33.96
C GLY A 177 14.27 -22.94 34.55
N TYR A 178 13.68 -21.96 33.84
CA TYR A 178 13.31 -20.69 34.46
C TYR A 178 12.20 -20.94 35.51
N SER A 179 12.54 -20.86 36.80
CA SER A 179 11.60 -21.16 37.90
C SER A 179 11.34 -19.97 38.83
N SER A 180 11.74 -18.77 38.45
CA SER A 180 11.56 -17.56 39.26
C SER A 180 10.19 -16.95 39.04
N GLU A 181 9.68 -16.24 40.06
CA GLU A 181 8.56 -15.33 39.88
C GLU A 181 8.95 -14.26 38.85
N MET A 182 8.12 -14.08 37.82
CA MET A 182 8.37 -13.12 36.77
C MET A 182 8.20 -11.69 37.28
N THR A 183 9.13 -10.83 36.90
CA THR A 183 8.97 -9.38 37.09
C THR A 183 7.83 -8.84 36.24
N GLU A 184 7.34 -7.63 36.56
CA GLU A 184 6.30 -6.96 35.76
C GLU A 184 6.76 -6.74 34.31
N GLU A 185 8.04 -6.42 34.10
CA GLU A 185 8.63 -6.26 32.76
C GLU A 185 8.64 -7.57 31.98
N GLU A 186 9.12 -8.65 32.60
CA GLU A 186 9.08 -10.00 32.01
C GLU A 186 7.65 -10.41 31.66
N THR A 187 6.68 -10.11 32.54
CA THR A 187 5.26 -10.39 32.32
C THR A 187 4.73 -9.63 31.11
N ARG A 188 4.95 -8.32 31.02
CA ARG A 188 4.50 -7.50 29.88
C ARG A 188 5.12 -7.96 28.56
N ALA A 189 6.41 -8.29 28.56
CA ALA A 189 7.11 -8.76 27.37
C ALA A 189 6.59 -10.13 26.90
N VAL A 190 6.35 -11.06 27.83
CA VAL A 190 5.78 -12.39 27.53
C VAL A 190 4.34 -12.28 27.03
N GLU A 191 3.50 -11.45 27.65
CA GLU A 191 2.14 -11.21 27.17
C GLU A 191 2.13 -10.63 25.75
N LYS A 192 3.00 -9.66 25.49
CA LYS A 192 3.18 -9.08 24.15
C LYS A 192 3.63 -10.13 23.14
N PHE A 193 4.56 -11.00 23.50
CA PHE A 193 4.97 -12.14 22.67
C PHE A 193 3.80 -13.07 22.34
N HIS A 194 2.97 -13.41 23.33
CA HIS A 194 1.78 -14.23 23.11
C HIS A 194 0.77 -13.57 22.18
N ARG A 195 0.50 -12.26 22.34
CA ARG A 195 -0.36 -11.50 21.43
C ARG A 195 0.20 -11.45 20.00
N CYS A 196 1.49 -11.16 19.85
CA CYS A 196 2.18 -11.17 18.56
C CYS A 196 2.03 -12.52 17.85
N ARG A 197 2.22 -13.62 18.58
CA ARG A 197 2.08 -14.98 18.04
C ARG A 197 0.63 -15.27 17.63
N ALA A 198 -0.34 -14.88 18.45
CA ALA A 198 -1.76 -15.03 18.12
C ALA A 198 -2.12 -14.26 16.85
N GLN A 199 -1.75 -12.96 16.77
CA GLN A 199 -1.94 -12.13 15.59
C GLN A 199 -1.29 -12.74 14.34
N HIS A 200 -0.07 -13.28 14.44
CA HIS A 200 0.57 -13.94 13.30
C HIS A 200 -0.19 -15.18 12.83
N HIS A 201 -0.66 -16.04 13.75
CA HIS A 201 -1.45 -17.21 13.37
C HIS A 201 -2.75 -16.79 12.69
N GLU A 202 -3.49 -15.83 13.27
CA GLU A 202 -4.77 -15.39 12.71
C GLU A 202 -4.59 -14.69 11.33
N VAL A 203 -3.52 -13.92 11.16
CA VAL A 203 -3.15 -13.34 9.84
C VAL A 203 -2.85 -14.45 8.84
N CYS A 204 -2.07 -15.47 9.24
CA CYS A 204 -1.77 -16.62 8.38
C CYS A 204 -3.04 -17.38 8.00
N ASP A 205 -3.96 -17.61 8.94
CA ASP A 205 -5.23 -18.29 8.68
C ASP A 205 -6.11 -17.51 7.71
N GLN A 206 -6.21 -16.18 7.90
CA GLN A 206 -6.92 -15.29 6.99
C GLN A 206 -6.31 -15.32 5.58
N LEU A 207 -4.98 -15.23 5.45
CA LEU A 207 -4.30 -15.30 4.16
C LEU A 207 -4.43 -16.69 3.52
N ALA A 208 -4.41 -17.76 4.31
CA ALA A 208 -4.59 -19.13 3.83
C ALA A 208 -6.00 -19.37 3.25
N SER A 209 -7.01 -18.60 3.69
CA SER A 209 -8.34 -18.64 3.10
C SER A 209 -8.38 -18.18 1.63
N LEU A 210 -7.39 -17.40 1.19
CA LEU A 210 -7.25 -16.91 -0.19
C LEU A 210 -6.63 -17.99 -1.09
N THR A 211 -7.36 -19.07 -1.29
CA THR A 211 -6.91 -20.28 -2.01
C THR A 211 -6.47 -20.05 -3.46
N ARG A 212 -6.80 -18.90 -4.05
CA ARG A 212 -6.40 -18.50 -5.41
C ARG A 212 -5.13 -17.66 -5.46
N LEU A 213 -4.57 -17.29 -4.31
CA LEU A 213 -3.41 -16.43 -4.19
C LEU A 213 -2.17 -17.14 -4.76
N LYS A 214 -1.57 -16.55 -5.79
CA LYS A 214 -0.36 -17.03 -6.48
C LYS A 214 0.87 -16.19 -6.13
N HIS A 215 0.66 -14.92 -5.76
CA HIS A 215 1.71 -14.00 -5.38
C HIS A 215 1.32 -13.25 -4.11
N LEU A 216 2.18 -13.32 -3.11
CA LEU A 216 2.03 -12.63 -1.83
C LEU A 216 3.33 -11.88 -1.53
N ASP A 217 3.26 -10.56 -1.46
CA ASP A 217 4.35 -9.68 -1.05
C ASP A 217 3.86 -8.77 0.09
N LEU A 218 4.28 -9.09 1.32
CA LEU A 218 3.90 -8.35 2.52
C LEU A 218 4.86 -7.20 2.86
N GLY A 219 5.77 -6.86 1.94
CA GLY A 219 6.68 -5.71 2.09
C GLY A 219 7.74 -5.84 3.17
N TYR A 220 8.25 -7.05 3.41
CA TYR A 220 9.29 -7.28 4.41
C TYR A 220 10.61 -6.53 4.08
N GLU A 221 11.05 -5.74 5.06
CA GLU A 221 12.35 -5.12 5.40
C GLU A 221 13.26 -4.48 4.31
N ASN A 222 13.34 -4.99 3.08
CA ASN A 222 14.27 -4.45 2.07
C ASN A 222 13.64 -3.39 1.15
N ARG A 223 12.33 -3.18 1.25
CA ARG A 223 11.61 -2.12 0.52
C ARG A 223 10.97 -1.08 1.44
N ASN A 224 11.02 -1.29 2.74
CA ASN A 224 10.52 -0.31 3.69
C ASN A 224 11.69 0.62 4.04
N PRO A 225 11.74 1.86 3.49
CA PRO A 225 12.79 2.80 3.87
C PRO A 225 12.60 3.29 5.31
N TRP A 226 11.63 2.78 6.07
CA TRP A 226 11.30 3.22 7.42
C TRP A 226 11.50 2.12 8.47
N GLU A 227 12.04 2.49 9.63
CA GLU A 227 12.15 1.68 10.85
C GLU A 227 11.34 2.35 11.98
N TYR A 228 10.55 1.59 12.71
CA TYR A 228 9.83 2.09 13.89
C TYR A 228 10.70 1.97 15.14
N LYS A 229 11.07 3.09 15.75
CA LYS A 229 11.87 3.15 16.99
C LYS A 229 11.21 4.08 18.00
N GLY A 230 10.92 3.57 19.20
CA GLY A 230 10.50 4.40 20.34
C GLY A 230 9.22 5.21 20.13
N GLY A 231 8.25 4.71 19.36
CA GLY A 231 6.97 5.41 19.14
C GLY A 231 6.89 6.22 17.83
N SER A 232 7.98 6.28 17.06
CA SER A 232 8.05 7.06 15.83
C SER A 232 8.72 6.28 14.69
N TRP A 233 8.34 6.61 13.46
CA TRP A 233 8.98 6.10 12.24
C TRP A 233 10.17 6.97 11.87
N HIS A 234 11.29 6.32 11.56
CA HIS A 234 12.54 6.93 11.12
C HIS A 234 12.90 6.34 9.77
N THR A 235 13.54 7.10 8.89
CA THR A 235 14.14 6.49 7.70
C THR A 235 15.24 5.53 8.16
N ARG A 236 15.31 4.32 7.62
CA ARG A 236 16.52 3.49 7.75
C ARG A 236 17.66 4.31 7.15
N GLU A 237 18.63 4.68 7.97
CA GLU A 237 19.94 5.08 7.47
C GLU A 237 20.50 3.82 6.83
N ASP A 238 20.21 3.61 5.55
CA ASP A 238 20.82 2.54 4.79
C ASP A 238 22.32 2.78 4.89
N GLY A 239 23.00 1.92 5.66
CA GLY A 239 24.45 1.84 5.68
C GLY A 239 24.94 1.34 4.32
N VAL A 240 24.78 2.18 3.29
CA VAL A 240 25.45 2.03 2.02
C VAL A 240 26.91 2.40 2.27
N GLN A 241 27.67 1.43 2.78
CA GLN A 241 29.11 1.32 2.52
C GLN A 241 29.32 0.54 1.22
#